data_AF-A0A2G6FJK1-F1
#
_entry.id   AF-A0A2G6FJK1-F1
#
_cell.length_a   1.000
_cell.length_b   1.000
_cell.length_c   1.000
_cell.angle_alpha   90.00
_cell.angle_beta   90.00
_cell.angle_gamma   90.00
#
_symmetry.space_group_name_H-M   'P 1'
#
loop_
_entity.id
_entity.type
_entity.pdbx_description
1 polymer ?
#
loop_
_entity_poly.entity_id
_entity_poly.type
_entity_poly.pdbx_seq_one_letter_code
_entity_poly.pdbx_strand_id
1 'polypeptide(L)'
;MEHSGFIRRGLVLSVVFVGLYHFLVTNLAIVDLQITTDTRTLFKIYYSDDTKAWSERRAGVLLISPKQQHYSLRLSNLKRIRHLRIDPAEKPATVTVASMVFSQPGFVPLKINSLEQFQHIKPGGGVDTFTCNEDGLRVTSTSNDPNLFLQMPPLEPRHAAAEQLLRLLVLVALAFALAYAWKPMFENCRIVVYAGGAVAVLILLMAVLSGYNQHPDEMVHIKAAEYYINHSSPPAVEDAEIADTYSRYGVSRLNSGEIAYFFAGKFARLLAPLHLPNYLTLRLFNLGLFCLLIVGAAYSNSLRIVCIPLLLSPQIWYIFSYFNSEAFALTITILVAYQMVVPVSAWNRLLTAGATCRLSEVLWIVFLLGMLLLTKLNFYFFGLYLFFYFLWRLFFRETVFSRRNMLRVFAVALAGLSVFALVRGYQSYVNDFEMESRLLAAREQYADPLFKPSTPLDKKFALLQMKDRGVELKTILLGHRWGERIFRSSFGEYGYTSVAASYNYYDMVRWLGLVALAVMIFFSVKDGGLAGTALVAITVGSGLLLLAAACYAAWTADFQAQGRYLLPIVGMCSIFAFQMRKQLANLPCLLVLCALFLIASYSFILVALAGIPKLQTVLG
;
A
#
# COMPACT_ATOMS: atom_id res chain seq x y z
N MET A 1 33.33 -2.06 -27.97
CA MET A 1 33.08 -1.53 -26.61
C MET A 1 31.76 -1.99 -25.99
N GLU A 2 30.65 -2.11 -26.75
CA GLU A 2 29.34 -2.54 -26.19
C GLU A 2 29.30 -3.98 -25.63
N HIS A 3 29.95 -4.95 -26.30
CA HIS A 3 30.03 -6.33 -25.81
C HIS A 3 30.77 -6.48 -24.46
N SER A 4 31.83 -5.69 -24.24
CA SER A 4 32.56 -5.68 -22.97
C SER A 4 31.68 -5.14 -21.83
N GLY A 5 30.83 -4.14 -22.11
CA GLY A 5 29.87 -3.59 -21.15
C GLY A 5 28.76 -4.57 -20.77
N PHE A 6 28.24 -5.35 -21.73
CA PHE A 6 27.26 -6.40 -21.48
C PHE A 6 27.80 -7.50 -20.55
N ILE A 7 28.96 -8.08 -20.89
CA ILE A 7 29.58 -9.16 -20.12
C ILE A 7 29.89 -8.70 -18.69
N ARG A 8 30.46 -7.50 -18.54
CA ARG A 8 30.76 -6.93 -17.22
C ARG A 8 29.50 -6.78 -16.36
N ARG A 9 28.40 -6.27 -16.94
CA ARG A 9 27.11 -6.13 -16.22
C ARG A 9 26.53 -7.49 -15.83
N GLY A 10 26.55 -8.46 -16.74
CA GLY A 10 26.06 -9.82 -16.49
C GLY A 10 26.82 -10.51 -15.35
N LEU A 11 28.16 -10.39 -15.33
CA LEU A 11 28.99 -10.93 -14.26
C LEU A 11 28.72 -10.25 -12.91
N VAL A 12 28.65 -8.91 -12.87
CA VAL A 12 28.35 -8.17 -11.64
C VAL A 12 26.96 -8.55 -11.11
N LEU A 13 25.92 -8.56 -11.96
CA LEU A 13 24.58 -8.95 -11.56
C LEU A 13 24.51 -10.41 -11.09
N SER A 14 25.28 -11.31 -11.71
CA SER A 14 25.35 -12.71 -11.31
C SER A 14 25.92 -12.85 -9.90
N VAL A 15 27.04 -12.18 -9.59
CA VAL A 15 27.63 -12.17 -8.26
C VAL A 15 26.64 -11.61 -7.23
N VAL A 16 25.95 -10.52 -7.56
CA VAL A 16 24.95 -9.91 -6.68
C VAL A 16 23.78 -10.86 -6.44
N PHE A 17 23.18 -11.43 -7.49
CA PHE A 17 22.02 -12.33 -7.36
C PHE A 17 22.35 -13.61 -6.62
N VAL A 18 23.49 -14.23 -6.91
CA VAL A 18 23.96 -15.42 -6.20
C VAL A 18 24.25 -15.08 -4.73
N GLY A 19 24.91 -13.95 -4.46
CA GLY A 19 25.17 -13.48 -3.10
C GLY A 19 23.88 -13.22 -2.32
N LEU A 20 22.91 -12.53 -2.92
CA LEU A 20 21.60 -12.26 -2.33
C LEU A 20 20.81 -13.55 -2.09
N TYR A 21 20.75 -14.46 -3.06
CA TYR A 21 20.11 -15.77 -2.90
C TYR A 21 20.74 -16.56 -1.76
N HIS A 22 22.07 -16.59 -1.70
CA HIS A 22 22.78 -17.28 -0.65
C HIS A 22 22.44 -16.69 0.73
N PHE A 23 22.50 -15.37 0.85
CA PHE A 23 22.26 -14.66 2.11
C PHE A 23 20.78 -14.69 2.56
N LEU A 24 19.84 -14.45 1.65
CA LEU A 24 18.41 -14.27 1.96
C LEU A 24 17.60 -15.57 1.93
N VAL A 25 18.08 -16.61 1.24
CA VAL A 25 17.32 -17.85 1.07
C VAL A 25 18.06 -19.04 1.67
N THR A 26 19.33 -19.25 1.31
CA THR A 26 20.02 -20.47 1.78
C THR A 26 20.52 -20.40 3.22
N ASN A 27 20.81 -19.18 3.71
CA ASN A 27 21.33 -18.95 5.06
C ASN A 27 20.25 -18.60 6.09
N LEU A 28 18.98 -18.55 5.71
CA LEU A 28 17.88 -18.30 6.63
C LEU A 28 17.07 -19.57 6.82
N ALA A 29 16.67 -19.80 8.07
CA ALA A 29 15.76 -20.86 8.43
C ALA A 29 14.34 -20.32 8.45
N ILE A 30 13.37 -21.15 8.09
CA ILE A 30 11.95 -20.90 8.25
C ILE A 30 11.45 -21.83 9.34
N VAL A 31 10.65 -21.29 10.25
CA VAL A 31 9.99 -22.07 11.30
C VAL A 31 8.50 -21.95 11.10
N ASP A 32 7.89 -23.07 10.71
CA ASP A 32 6.45 -23.19 10.58
C ASP A 32 5.86 -23.72 11.88
N LEU A 33 4.84 -23.04 12.37
CA LEU A 33 4.23 -23.28 13.68
C LEU A 33 2.74 -23.58 13.51
N GLN A 34 2.27 -24.62 14.18
CA GLN A 34 0.85 -24.81 14.49
C GLN A 34 0.64 -24.54 15.97
N ILE A 35 -0.05 -23.45 16.28
CA ILE A 35 -0.16 -22.92 17.64
C ILE A 35 -1.55 -22.33 17.88
N THR A 36 -2.11 -22.59 19.05
CA THR A 36 -3.36 -21.98 19.53
C THR A 36 -3.09 -21.20 20.80
N THR A 37 -3.84 -20.12 21.02
CA THR A 37 -3.73 -19.29 22.22
C THR A 37 -5.10 -18.79 22.64
N ASP A 38 -5.33 -18.65 23.95
CA ASP A 38 -6.54 -18.04 24.50
C ASP A 38 -6.54 -16.51 24.36
N THR A 39 -5.35 -15.91 24.30
CA THR A 39 -5.14 -14.46 24.34
C THR A 39 -4.21 -14.01 23.23
N ARG A 40 -4.45 -12.82 22.68
CA ARG A 40 -3.55 -12.21 21.68
C ARG A 40 -2.25 -11.77 22.37
N THR A 41 -1.13 -12.34 21.96
CA THR A 41 0.18 -12.14 22.60
C THR A 41 1.34 -12.27 21.60
N LEU A 42 2.54 -11.87 21.99
CA LEU A 42 3.75 -12.07 21.18
C LEU A 42 4.39 -13.42 21.52
N PHE A 43 4.63 -14.21 20.48
CA PHE A 43 5.41 -15.45 20.53
C PHE A 43 6.79 -15.17 19.96
N LYS A 44 7.85 -15.50 20.70
CA LYS A 44 9.23 -15.25 20.27
C LYS A 44 10.06 -16.52 20.30
N ILE A 45 10.97 -16.63 19.34
CA ILE A 45 12.03 -17.62 19.34
C ILE A 45 13.36 -16.88 19.27
N TYR A 46 14.05 -16.82 20.40
CA TYR A 46 15.43 -16.37 20.50
C TYR A 46 16.37 -17.51 20.11
N TYR A 47 17.49 -17.16 19.48
CA TYR A 47 18.52 -18.11 19.10
C TYR A 47 19.89 -17.65 19.57
N SER A 48 20.70 -18.61 19.99
CA SER A 48 22.07 -18.37 20.44
C SER A 48 23.02 -19.45 19.92
N ASP A 49 24.29 -19.04 19.82
CA ASP A 49 25.44 -19.92 19.62
C ASP A 49 25.82 -20.54 20.98
N ASP A 50 27.10 -20.87 21.21
CA ASP A 50 27.55 -21.45 22.49
C ASP A 50 27.53 -20.45 23.66
N THR A 51 27.36 -19.15 23.40
CA THR A 51 27.43 -18.10 24.44
C THR A 51 26.18 -17.98 25.29
N LYS A 52 25.04 -18.55 24.86
CA LYS A 52 23.70 -18.36 25.47
C LYS A 52 23.32 -16.89 25.70
N ALA A 53 23.92 -15.96 24.94
CA ALA A 53 23.54 -14.56 24.97
C ALA A 53 22.21 -14.37 24.21
N TRP A 54 21.17 -13.94 24.93
CA TRP A 54 19.84 -13.64 24.38
C TRP A 54 19.73 -12.16 24.04
N SER A 55 19.19 -11.83 22.86
CA SER A 55 19.01 -10.45 22.41
C SER A 55 17.81 -10.34 21.49
N GLU A 56 17.08 -9.23 21.58
CA GLU A 56 15.99 -8.88 20.64
C GLU A 56 16.46 -8.83 19.18
N ARG A 57 17.77 -8.63 18.94
CA ARG A 57 18.34 -8.69 17.58
C ARG A 57 18.51 -10.13 17.05
N ARG A 58 18.48 -11.11 17.95
CA ARG A 58 18.61 -12.55 17.67
C ARG A 58 17.31 -13.28 18.00
N ALA A 59 16.18 -12.75 17.53
CA ALA A 59 14.87 -13.34 17.76
C ALA A 59 13.99 -13.28 16.50
N GLY A 60 13.20 -14.35 16.29
CA GLY A 60 12.01 -14.30 15.46
C GLY A 60 10.79 -13.96 16.31
N VAL A 61 9.95 -13.03 15.87
CA VAL A 61 8.80 -12.54 16.65
C VAL A 61 7.52 -12.66 15.83
N LEU A 62 6.48 -13.20 16.45
CA LEU A 62 5.15 -13.35 15.87
C LEU A 62 4.09 -12.80 16.80
N LEU A 63 3.06 -12.19 16.24
CA LEU A 63 1.85 -11.84 16.98
C LEU A 63 0.83 -12.96 16.79
N ILE A 64 0.64 -13.77 17.82
CA ILE A 64 -0.32 -14.88 17.81
C ILE A 64 -1.67 -14.43 18.36
N SER A 65 -2.75 -15.04 17.89
CA SER A 65 -4.13 -14.67 18.23
C SER A 65 -5.05 -15.88 18.27
N PRO A 66 -6.17 -15.85 19.04
CA PRO A 66 -7.06 -16.99 19.16
C PRO A 66 -7.73 -17.46 17.86
N LYS A 67 -7.75 -16.62 16.82
CA LYS A 67 -8.47 -16.88 15.57
C LYS A 67 -7.62 -17.53 14.47
N GLN A 68 -6.32 -17.69 14.68
CA GLN A 68 -5.39 -18.21 13.69
C GLN A 68 -4.51 -19.27 14.32
N GLN A 69 -4.32 -20.38 13.61
CA GLN A 69 -3.62 -21.56 14.14
C GLN A 69 -2.28 -21.81 13.46
N HIS A 70 -2.03 -21.23 12.29
CA HIS A 70 -0.82 -21.46 11.52
C HIS A 70 -0.03 -20.17 11.36
N TYR A 71 1.26 -20.23 11.66
CA TYR A 71 2.18 -19.11 11.55
C TYR A 71 3.53 -19.57 11.00
N SER A 72 4.27 -18.63 10.41
CA SER A 72 5.63 -18.88 9.91
C SER A 72 6.52 -17.70 10.27
N LEU A 73 7.71 -17.98 10.80
CA LEU A 73 8.72 -16.97 11.11
C LEU A 73 10.08 -17.36 10.52
N ARG A 74 10.97 -16.37 10.36
CA ARG A 74 12.33 -16.61 9.90
C ARG A 74 13.33 -16.52 11.06
N LEU A 75 14.27 -17.46 11.11
CA LEU A 75 15.42 -17.45 12.01
C LEU A 75 16.72 -17.32 11.21
N SER A 76 17.84 -17.17 11.94
CA SER A 76 19.18 -17.21 11.35
C SER A 76 19.56 -18.61 10.89
N ASN A 77 20.80 -18.75 10.38
CA ASN A 77 21.33 -20.00 9.87
C ASN A 77 21.37 -21.07 10.98
N LEU A 78 20.59 -22.15 10.82
CA LEU A 78 20.51 -23.26 11.78
C LEU A 78 21.89 -23.88 12.07
N LYS A 79 22.85 -23.83 11.14
CA LYS A 79 24.24 -24.31 11.38
C LYS A 79 24.92 -23.62 12.55
N ARG A 80 24.56 -22.36 12.81
CA ARG A 80 25.19 -21.51 13.83
C ARG A 80 24.40 -21.50 15.14
N ILE A 81 23.20 -22.07 15.15
CA ILE A 81 22.31 -22.07 16.30
C ILE A 81 22.53 -23.36 17.08
N ARG A 82 22.82 -23.22 18.37
CA ARG A 82 23.00 -24.35 19.30
C ARG A 82 21.88 -24.41 20.34
N HIS A 83 21.39 -23.24 20.72
CA HIS A 83 20.34 -23.10 21.72
C HIS A 83 19.21 -22.20 21.21
N LEU A 84 17.99 -22.64 21.47
CA LEU A 84 16.77 -21.86 21.27
C LEU A 84 16.14 -21.56 22.63
N ARG A 85 15.66 -20.33 22.78
CA ARG A 85 14.77 -19.91 23.86
C ARG A 85 13.44 -19.51 23.23
N ILE A 86 12.37 -20.20 23.61
CA ILE A 86 11.02 -20.00 23.10
C ILE A 86 10.22 -19.31 24.19
N ASP A 87 9.73 -18.11 23.89
CA ASP A 87 8.91 -17.33 24.80
C ASP A 87 7.47 -17.35 24.25
N PRO A 88 6.59 -18.17 24.83
CA PRO A 88 5.28 -18.44 24.25
C PRO A 88 4.31 -17.26 24.32
N ALA A 89 4.50 -16.34 25.28
CA ALA A 89 3.64 -15.18 25.48
C ALA A 89 4.36 -14.05 26.24
N GLU A 90 4.05 -12.79 25.94
CA GLU A 90 4.49 -11.62 26.74
C GLU A 90 3.46 -11.16 27.80
N LYS A 91 2.35 -11.88 27.90
CA LYS A 91 1.24 -11.61 28.82
C LYS A 91 0.71 -12.93 29.36
N PRO A 92 0.01 -12.93 30.51
CA PRO A 92 -0.66 -14.13 30.99
C PRO A 92 -1.56 -14.72 29.92
N ALA A 93 -1.27 -15.95 29.51
CA ALA A 93 -1.93 -16.64 28.41
C ALA A 93 -1.67 -18.15 28.49
N THR A 94 -2.59 -18.92 27.92
CA THR A 94 -2.41 -20.34 27.65
C THR A 94 -2.13 -20.53 26.17
N VAL A 95 -0.99 -21.13 25.87
CA VAL A 95 -0.49 -21.35 24.52
C VAL A 95 -0.25 -22.84 24.30
N THR A 96 -0.82 -23.40 23.24
CA THR A 96 -0.63 -24.80 22.85
C THR A 96 0.07 -24.86 21.50
N VAL A 97 1.26 -25.45 21.46
CA VAL A 97 2.04 -25.67 20.25
C VAL A 97 1.86 -27.11 19.80
N ALA A 98 1.10 -27.32 18.73
CA ALA A 98 0.84 -28.63 18.14
C ALA A 98 2.02 -29.13 17.30
N SER A 99 2.69 -28.24 16.55
CA SER A 99 3.89 -28.61 15.80
C SER A 99 4.82 -27.42 15.54
N MET A 100 6.11 -27.71 15.47
CA MET A 100 7.14 -26.77 15.00
C MET A 100 8.03 -27.46 13.96
N VAL A 101 8.17 -26.86 12.78
CA VAL A 101 9.01 -27.40 11.70
C VAL A 101 10.07 -26.37 11.31
N PHE A 102 11.32 -26.69 11.60
CA PHE A 102 12.48 -25.88 11.23
C PHE A 102 13.03 -26.36 9.89
N SER A 103 12.94 -25.53 8.87
CA SER A 103 13.41 -25.83 7.53
C SER A 103 14.51 -24.86 7.09
N GLN A 104 15.57 -25.39 6.50
CA GLN A 104 16.61 -24.58 5.85
C GLN A 104 17.12 -25.31 4.60
N PRO A 105 17.30 -24.62 3.46
CA PRO A 105 17.85 -25.23 2.27
C PRO A 105 19.21 -25.91 2.54
N GLY A 106 19.34 -27.17 2.11
CA GLY A 106 20.53 -27.99 2.33
C GLY A 106 20.46 -28.90 3.55
N PHE A 107 19.34 -28.91 4.27
CA PHE A 107 19.09 -29.80 5.41
C PHE A 107 17.76 -30.53 5.31
N VAL A 108 17.66 -31.67 5.98
CA VAL A 108 16.37 -32.31 6.26
C VAL A 108 15.62 -31.45 7.28
N PRO A 109 14.32 -31.11 7.07
CA PRO A 109 13.57 -30.31 8.03
C PRO A 109 13.48 -30.99 9.40
N LEU A 110 13.85 -30.26 10.46
CA LEU A 110 13.68 -30.72 11.83
C LEU A 110 12.22 -30.51 12.24
N LYS A 111 11.49 -31.60 12.44
CA LYS A 111 10.10 -31.58 12.90
C LYS A 111 10.05 -31.86 14.39
N ILE A 112 9.26 -31.07 15.11
CA ILE A 112 8.91 -31.25 16.52
C ILE A 112 7.39 -31.35 16.56
N ASN A 113 6.87 -32.56 16.52
CA ASN A 113 5.43 -32.85 16.43
C ASN A 113 5.03 -34.14 17.16
N SER A 114 5.94 -34.78 17.90
CA SER A 114 5.65 -35.95 18.73
C SER A 114 5.96 -35.68 20.19
N LEU A 115 5.35 -36.48 21.08
CA LEU A 115 5.56 -36.39 22.52
C LEU A 115 7.05 -36.48 22.90
N GLU A 116 7.78 -37.44 22.33
CA GLU A 116 9.22 -37.63 22.54
C GLU A 116 10.01 -36.37 22.17
N GLN A 117 9.66 -35.72 21.05
CA GLN A 117 10.34 -34.51 20.60
C GLN A 117 10.03 -33.30 21.48
N PHE A 118 8.79 -33.17 21.96
CA PHE A 118 8.40 -32.12 22.90
C PHE A 118 9.05 -32.28 24.27
N GLN A 119 9.37 -33.52 24.71
CA GLN A 119 10.09 -33.77 25.97
C GLN A 119 11.52 -33.22 25.99
N HIS A 120 12.13 -32.96 24.82
CA HIS A 120 13.42 -32.30 24.74
C HIS A 120 13.35 -30.79 25.04
N ILE A 121 12.15 -30.21 25.10
CA ILE A 121 11.94 -28.81 25.49
C ILE A 121 11.82 -28.76 27.01
N LYS A 122 12.65 -27.93 27.65
CA LYS A 122 12.67 -27.77 29.11
C LYS A 122 12.04 -26.44 29.51
N PRO A 123 11.09 -26.41 30.47
CA PRO A 123 10.58 -25.16 30.99
C PRO A 123 11.67 -24.40 31.75
N GLY A 124 11.63 -23.07 31.65
CA GLY A 124 12.48 -22.16 32.39
C GLY A 124 11.66 -21.28 33.34
N GLY A 125 12.05 -20.01 33.49
CA GLY A 125 11.37 -19.05 34.36
C GLY A 125 10.03 -18.57 33.79
N GLY A 126 9.09 -18.21 34.68
CA GLY A 126 7.82 -17.57 34.31
C GLY A 126 6.73 -18.52 33.79
N VAL A 127 6.98 -19.83 33.75
CA VAL A 127 6.00 -20.85 33.36
C VAL A 127 5.29 -21.38 34.60
N ASP A 128 3.96 -21.35 34.61
CA ASP A 128 3.13 -21.83 35.71
C ASP A 128 2.76 -23.31 35.53
N THR A 129 2.22 -23.65 34.35
CA THR A 129 1.97 -25.05 33.98
C THR A 129 2.63 -25.39 32.64
N PHE A 130 3.21 -26.59 32.59
CA PHE A 130 3.89 -27.15 31.42
C PHE A 130 3.48 -28.61 31.27
N THR A 131 2.78 -28.94 30.19
CA THR A 131 2.29 -30.29 29.92
C THR A 131 2.56 -30.66 28.47
N CYS A 132 3.15 -31.84 28.23
CA CYS A 132 3.36 -32.39 26.89
C CYS A 132 2.45 -33.60 26.71
N ASN A 133 1.56 -33.53 25.71
CA ASN A 133 0.63 -34.61 25.36
C ASN A 133 0.77 -34.96 23.86
N GLU A 134 0.01 -35.94 23.36
CA GLU A 134 -0.04 -36.26 21.93
C GLU A 134 -0.57 -35.10 21.06
N ASP A 135 -1.43 -34.24 21.63
CA ASP A 135 -1.95 -33.03 20.97
C ASP A 135 -0.94 -31.87 20.91
N GLY A 136 0.23 -32.02 21.54
CA GLY A 136 1.32 -31.05 21.54
C GLY A 136 1.74 -30.54 22.92
N LEU A 137 2.49 -29.44 22.89
CA LEU A 137 3.04 -28.77 24.07
C LEU A 137 2.10 -27.66 24.54
N ARG A 138 1.53 -27.79 25.75
CA ARG A 138 0.69 -26.76 26.36
C ARG A 138 1.44 -26.06 27.49
N VAL A 139 1.42 -24.73 27.45
CA VAL A 139 2.08 -23.85 28.41
C VAL A 139 1.12 -22.77 28.88
N THR A 140 0.94 -22.66 30.19
CA THR A 140 0.24 -21.52 30.81
C THR A 140 1.26 -20.67 31.56
N SER A 141 1.21 -19.37 31.30
CA SER A 141 2.05 -18.37 31.97
C SER A 141 1.18 -17.39 32.75
N THR A 142 1.63 -17.04 33.96
CA THR A 142 1.15 -15.87 34.72
C THR A 142 2.17 -14.73 34.71
N SER A 143 3.36 -14.95 34.14
CA SER A 143 4.43 -13.98 33.96
C SER A 143 4.38 -13.30 32.58
N ASN A 144 5.05 -12.16 32.47
CA ASN A 144 5.27 -11.47 31.20
C ASN A 144 6.53 -11.97 30.46
N ASP A 145 7.30 -12.90 31.06
CA ASP A 145 8.52 -13.47 30.46
C ASP A 145 8.66 -15.01 30.67
N PRO A 146 7.64 -15.82 30.30
CA PRO A 146 7.79 -17.28 30.28
C PRO A 146 8.83 -17.68 29.25
N ASN A 147 9.75 -18.56 29.62
CA ASN A 147 10.77 -19.07 28.70
C ASN A 147 10.86 -20.59 28.73
N LEU A 148 11.11 -21.16 27.55
CA LEU A 148 11.35 -22.58 27.33
C LEU A 148 12.67 -22.74 26.57
N PHE A 149 13.42 -23.79 26.85
CA PHE A 149 14.73 -24.01 26.25
C PHE A 149 14.75 -25.31 25.43
N LEU A 150 15.29 -25.20 24.22
CA LEU A 150 15.53 -26.32 23.32
C LEU A 150 16.99 -26.30 22.86
N GLN A 151 17.68 -27.43 23.03
CA GLN A 151 18.99 -27.64 22.43
C GLN A 151 18.80 -28.18 21.01
N MET A 152 19.46 -27.53 20.04
CA MET A 152 19.32 -27.95 18.64
C MET A 152 20.03 -29.29 18.41
N PRO A 153 19.34 -30.31 17.85
CA PRO A 153 19.99 -31.54 17.45
C PRO A 153 20.91 -31.29 16.24
N PRO A 154 21.88 -32.20 15.98
CA PRO A 154 22.69 -32.16 14.77
C PRO A 154 21.79 -32.18 13.52
N LEU A 155 22.05 -31.29 12.58
CA LEU A 155 21.25 -31.19 11.35
C LEU A 155 21.77 -32.16 10.31
N GLU A 156 20.88 -32.99 9.77
CA GLU A 156 21.22 -33.91 8.68
C GLU A 156 21.31 -33.18 7.34
N PRO A 157 22.46 -33.23 6.64
CA PRO A 157 22.62 -32.59 5.35
C PRO A 157 21.73 -33.27 4.30
N ARG A 158 21.02 -32.46 3.51
CA ARG A 158 20.26 -32.93 2.34
C ARG A 158 21.07 -32.67 1.08
N HIS A 159 21.43 -33.74 0.37
CA HIS A 159 22.10 -33.64 -0.92
C HIS A 159 21.11 -33.16 -1.99
N ALA A 160 21.16 -31.86 -2.30
CA ALA A 160 20.32 -31.21 -3.32
C ALA A 160 21.18 -30.48 -4.37
N ALA A 161 22.36 -31.03 -4.70
CA ALA A 161 23.34 -30.36 -5.56
C ALA A 161 22.80 -29.98 -6.95
N ALA A 162 22.02 -30.87 -7.57
CA ALA A 162 21.39 -30.62 -8.87
C ALA A 162 20.35 -29.49 -8.81
N GLU A 163 19.49 -29.47 -7.78
CA GLU A 163 18.51 -28.40 -7.57
C GLU A 163 19.21 -27.05 -7.32
N GLN A 164 20.27 -27.04 -6.52
CA GLN A 164 21.05 -25.83 -6.23
C GLN A 164 21.76 -25.33 -7.48
N LEU A 165 22.38 -26.22 -8.26
CA LEU A 165 23.03 -25.86 -9.52
C LEU A 165 22.01 -25.27 -10.51
N LEU A 166 20.84 -25.90 -10.67
CA LEU A 166 19.78 -25.39 -11.52
C LEU A 166 19.34 -23.98 -11.09
N ARG A 167 19.14 -23.75 -9.79
CA ARG A 167 18.77 -22.43 -9.26
C ARG A 167 19.85 -21.39 -9.54
N LEU A 168 21.13 -21.73 -9.34
CA LEU A 168 22.25 -20.85 -9.64
C LEU A 168 22.32 -20.52 -11.13
N LEU A 169 22.15 -21.52 -12.01
CA LEU A 169 22.11 -21.32 -13.46
C LEU A 169 20.95 -20.43 -13.88
N VAL A 170 19.76 -20.59 -13.29
CA VAL A 170 18.61 -19.71 -13.53
C VAL A 170 18.90 -18.27 -13.08
N LEU A 171 19.53 -18.07 -11.92
CA LEU A 171 19.91 -16.73 -11.45
C LEU A 171 20.95 -16.07 -12.36
N VAL A 172 21.94 -16.83 -12.84
CA VAL A 172 22.94 -16.33 -13.79
C VAL A 172 22.30 -16.02 -15.13
N ALA A 173 21.44 -16.90 -15.66
CA ALA A 173 20.70 -16.66 -16.90
C ALA A 173 19.82 -15.40 -16.79
N LEU A 174 19.14 -15.22 -15.65
CA LEU A 174 18.36 -14.02 -15.36
C LEU A 174 19.24 -12.77 -15.32
N ALA A 175 20.41 -12.83 -14.66
CA ALA A 175 21.36 -11.72 -14.58
C ALA A 175 21.85 -11.30 -15.99
N PHE A 176 22.17 -12.26 -16.85
CA PHE A 176 22.57 -11.98 -18.24
C PHE A 176 21.39 -11.48 -19.09
N ALA A 177 20.18 -12.01 -18.91
CA ALA A 177 18.98 -11.48 -19.57
C ALA A 177 18.73 -10.01 -19.21
N LEU A 178 18.86 -9.64 -17.93
CA LEU A 178 18.75 -8.25 -17.47
C LEU A 178 19.89 -7.37 -17.98
N ALA A 179 21.12 -7.89 -18.03
CA ALA A 179 22.26 -7.16 -18.59
C ALA A 179 22.08 -6.86 -20.09
N TYR A 180 21.48 -7.80 -20.84
CA TYR A 180 21.14 -7.62 -22.25
C TYR A 180 20.02 -6.59 -22.43
N ALA A 181 18.97 -6.69 -21.61
CA ALA A 181 17.83 -5.79 -21.65
C ALA A 181 18.11 -4.39 -21.06
N TRP A 182 19.24 -4.17 -20.38
CA TRP A 182 19.54 -2.92 -19.66
C TRP A 182 19.36 -1.65 -20.51
N LYS A 183 20.06 -1.56 -21.65
CA LYS A 183 20.03 -0.37 -22.51
C LYS A 183 18.60 -0.08 -23.03
N PRO A 184 17.89 -1.03 -23.67
CA PRO A 184 16.52 -0.77 -24.13
C PRO A 184 15.51 -0.57 -22.98
N MET A 185 15.78 -1.05 -21.77
CA MET A 185 14.95 -0.79 -20.60
C MET A 185 15.05 0.65 -20.12
N PHE A 186 16.25 1.25 -20.07
CA PHE A 186 16.38 2.62 -19.55
C PHE A 186 16.18 3.71 -20.62
N GLU A 187 16.30 3.37 -21.91
CA GLU A 187 15.97 4.28 -23.01
C GLU A 187 14.52 4.79 -22.91
N ASN A 188 14.35 6.11 -22.97
CA ASN A 188 13.04 6.78 -22.89
C ASN A 188 12.18 6.31 -21.70
N CYS A 189 12.82 5.99 -20.57
CA CYS A 189 12.16 5.49 -19.35
C CYS A 189 11.27 4.25 -19.57
N ARG A 190 11.58 3.37 -20.54
CA ARG A 190 10.83 2.13 -20.78
C ARG A 190 10.75 1.21 -19.56
N ILE A 191 11.67 1.34 -18.62
CA ILE A 191 11.70 0.65 -17.34
C ILE A 191 10.38 0.82 -16.58
N VAL A 192 9.70 1.95 -16.73
CA VAL A 192 8.38 2.19 -16.13
C VAL A 192 7.34 1.19 -16.65
N VAL A 193 7.40 0.83 -17.92
CA VAL A 193 6.48 -0.14 -18.54
C VAL A 193 6.78 -1.54 -18.02
N TYR A 194 8.06 -1.93 -17.97
CA TYR A 194 8.45 -3.26 -17.49
C TYR A 194 8.20 -3.43 -15.98
N ALA A 195 8.63 -2.46 -15.17
CA ALA A 195 8.37 -2.44 -13.73
C ALA A 195 6.88 -2.32 -13.44
N GLY A 196 6.14 -1.49 -14.18
CA GLY A 196 4.69 -1.39 -14.10
C GLY A 196 4.00 -2.70 -14.47
N GLY A 197 4.46 -3.41 -15.50
CA GLY A 197 3.94 -4.74 -15.84
C GLY A 197 4.18 -5.76 -14.73
N ALA A 198 5.38 -5.79 -14.15
CA ALA A 198 5.67 -6.64 -13.00
C ALA A 198 4.79 -6.31 -11.78
N VAL A 199 4.60 -5.01 -11.50
CA VAL A 199 3.69 -4.54 -10.46
C VAL A 199 2.24 -4.94 -10.75
N ALA A 200 1.77 -4.84 -12.00
CA ALA A 200 0.42 -5.27 -12.38
C ALA A 200 0.20 -6.77 -12.11
N VAL A 201 1.21 -7.61 -12.36
CA VAL A 201 1.18 -9.04 -11.98
C VAL A 201 1.10 -9.21 -10.47
N LEU A 202 1.87 -8.44 -9.68
CA LEU A 202 1.79 -8.50 -8.22
C LEU A 202 0.42 -8.05 -7.69
N ILE A 203 -0.15 -7.00 -8.28
CA ILE A 203 -1.52 -6.52 -7.97
C ILE A 203 -2.54 -7.61 -8.27
N LEU A 204 -2.44 -8.28 -9.43
CA LEU A 204 -3.31 -9.39 -9.81
C LEU A 204 -3.19 -10.56 -8.81
N LEU A 205 -1.97 -10.96 -8.46
CA LEU A 205 -1.74 -12.04 -7.49
C LEU A 205 -2.37 -11.69 -6.14
N MET A 206 -2.22 -10.46 -5.67
CA MET A 206 -2.86 -10.02 -4.43
C MET A 206 -4.38 -10.03 -4.55
N ALA A 207 -4.94 -9.53 -5.64
CA ALA A 207 -6.38 -9.46 -5.88
C ALA A 207 -7.05 -10.84 -5.90
N VAL A 208 -6.39 -11.82 -6.53
CA VAL A 208 -6.93 -13.18 -6.70
C VAL A 208 -6.71 -14.03 -5.45
N LEU A 209 -5.54 -13.98 -4.82
CA LEU A 209 -5.18 -14.91 -3.75
C LEU A 209 -5.72 -14.51 -2.37
N SER A 210 -5.93 -13.22 -2.12
CA SER A 210 -6.41 -12.73 -0.82
C SER A 210 -7.88 -13.08 -0.57
N GLY A 211 -8.21 -13.45 0.66
CA GLY A 211 -9.59 -13.73 1.05
C GLY A 211 -10.51 -12.50 0.93
N TYR A 212 -11.83 -12.73 0.97
CA TYR A 212 -12.81 -11.65 1.03
C TYR A 212 -12.66 -10.82 2.32
N ASN A 213 -12.78 -9.50 2.20
CA ASN A 213 -12.77 -8.54 3.29
C ASN A 213 -11.54 -8.65 4.21
N GLN A 214 -10.36 -8.92 3.62
CA GLN A 214 -9.08 -8.89 4.32
C GLN A 214 -8.40 -7.52 4.25
N HIS A 215 -8.97 -6.60 3.45
CA HIS A 215 -8.42 -5.28 3.19
C HIS A 215 -9.25 -4.18 3.85
N PRO A 216 -8.65 -3.01 4.15
CA PRO A 216 -9.35 -1.90 4.81
C PRO A 216 -10.64 -1.51 4.10
N ASP A 217 -11.74 -1.57 4.84
CA ASP A 217 -13.08 -1.13 4.40
C ASP A 217 -13.58 -1.78 3.11
N GLU A 218 -13.02 -2.91 2.70
CA GLU A 218 -13.31 -3.50 1.40
C GLU A 218 -14.79 -3.87 1.24
N MET A 219 -15.39 -4.51 2.25
CA MET A 219 -16.81 -4.87 2.22
C MET A 219 -17.72 -3.66 1.94
N VAL A 220 -17.50 -2.52 2.60
CA VAL A 220 -18.38 -1.34 2.41
C VAL A 220 -18.16 -0.67 1.06
N HIS A 221 -16.97 -0.81 0.46
CA HIS A 221 -16.76 -0.40 -0.93
C HIS A 221 -17.51 -1.33 -1.88
N ILE A 222 -17.38 -2.65 -1.71
CA ILE A 222 -18.02 -3.65 -2.56
C ILE A 222 -19.53 -3.47 -2.59
N LYS A 223 -20.18 -3.42 -1.42
CA LYS A 223 -21.63 -3.24 -1.31
C LYS A 223 -22.13 -1.98 -2.04
N ALA A 224 -21.39 -0.89 -1.94
CA ALA A 224 -21.73 0.34 -2.65
C ALA A 224 -21.59 0.21 -4.18
N ALA A 225 -20.62 -0.54 -4.69
CA ALA A 225 -20.54 -0.80 -6.13
C ALA A 225 -21.58 -1.83 -6.62
N GLU A 226 -21.95 -2.80 -5.78
CA GLU A 226 -22.97 -3.81 -6.10
C GLU A 226 -24.33 -3.17 -6.40
N TYR A 227 -24.72 -2.14 -5.65
CA TYR A 227 -25.91 -1.34 -5.95
C TYR A 227 -25.93 -0.85 -7.42
N TYR A 228 -24.81 -0.32 -7.91
CA TYR A 228 -24.71 0.25 -9.27
C TYR A 228 -24.60 -0.80 -10.39
N ILE A 229 -24.52 -2.09 -10.08
CA ILE A 229 -24.65 -3.15 -11.09
C ILE A 229 -26.01 -3.01 -11.77
N ASN A 230 -27.08 -2.88 -10.98
CA ASN A 230 -28.45 -2.81 -11.47
C ASN A 230 -29.01 -1.39 -11.52
N HIS A 231 -28.45 -0.44 -10.75
CA HIS A 231 -28.95 0.94 -10.66
C HIS A 231 -28.09 1.95 -11.42
N SER A 232 -28.70 2.99 -11.97
CA SER A 232 -27.99 4.09 -12.65
C SER A 232 -28.13 5.44 -11.94
N SER A 233 -29.03 5.54 -10.98
CA SER A 233 -29.23 6.73 -10.13
C SER A 233 -28.64 6.48 -8.74
N PRO A 234 -28.20 7.51 -8.00
CA PRO A 234 -27.88 7.35 -6.60
C PRO A 234 -29.14 7.03 -5.79
N PRO A 235 -29.03 6.27 -4.69
CA PRO A 235 -30.16 5.94 -3.83
C PRO A 235 -30.57 7.16 -2.98
N ALA A 236 -31.80 7.13 -2.47
CA ALA A 236 -32.17 7.94 -1.33
C ALA A 236 -31.46 7.40 -0.07
N VAL A 237 -31.08 8.28 0.86
CA VAL A 237 -30.32 7.91 2.07
C VAL A 237 -31.07 6.87 2.93
N GLU A 238 -32.39 6.96 2.97
CA GLU A 238 -33.26 6.12 3.80
C GLU A 238 -33.83 4.91 3.04
N ASP A 239 -33.37 4.67 1.82
CA ASP A 239 -33.82 3.54 1.00
C ASP A 239 -33.49 2.21 1.69
N ALA A 240 -34.50 1.36 1.83
CA ALA A 240 -34.37 0.05 2.48
C ALA A 240 -33.42 -0.88 1.71
N GLU A 241 -33.27 -0.72 0.40
CA GLU A 241 -32.36 -1.55 -0.41
C GLU A 241 -30.90 -1.35 -0.02
N ILE A 242 -30.53 -0.16 0.47
CA ILE A 242 -29.15 0.16 0.81
C ILE A 242 -28.84 0.01 2.31
N ALA A 243 -29.79 -0.46 3.11
CA ALA A 243 -29.64 -0.56 4.56
C ALA A 243 -28.42 -1.41 4.96
N ASP A 244 -28.12 -2.47 4.21
CA ASP A 244 -27.00 -3.36 4.47
C ASP A 244 -25.63 -2.78 4.08
N THR A 245 -25.62 -1.63 3.36
CA THR A 245 -24.40 -0.94 2.91
C THR A 245 -23.80 -0.04 4.00
N TYR A 246 -24.55 0.23 5.07
CA TYR A 246 -24.09 1.04 6.18
C TYR A 246 -23.04 0.29 7.02
N SER A 247 -21.91 0.95 7.26
CA SER A 247 -20.88 0.45 8.16
C SER A 247 -21.30 0.57 9.64
N ARG A 248 -20.53 -0.02 10.55
CA ARG A 248 -20.67 0.17 12.01
C ARG A 248 -20.68 1.62 12.47
N TYR A 249 -20.14 2.54 11.65
CA TYR A 249 -20.13 3.98 11.92
C TYR A 249 -21.47 4.66 11.54
N GLY A 250 -22.43 3.92 10.99
CA GLY A 250 -23.66 4.45 10.41
C GLY A 250 -23.41 5.25 9.14
N VAL A 251 -22.35 4.92 8.38
CA VAL A 251 -21.98 5.60 7.13
C VAL A 251 -21.96 4.61 5.99
N SER A 252 -22.68 4.93 4.92
CA SER A 252 -22.64 4.24 3.62
C SER A 252 -21.77 5.00 2.62
N ARG A 253 -21.01 4.26 1.79
CA ARG A 253 -20.22 4.83 0.71
C ARG A 253 -21.09 5.36 -0.43
N LEU A 254 -22.32 4.89 -0.59
CA LEU A 254 -23.27 5.42 -1.59
C LEU A 254 -23.61 6.89 -1.34
N ASN A 255 -23.67 7.29 -0.07
CA ASN A 255 -24.05 8.67 0.29
C ASN A 255 -22.86 9.65 0.21
N SER A 256 -21.62 9.14 0.17
CA SER A 256 -20.42 9.98 0.01
C SER A 256 -20.41 10.73 -1.34
N GLY A 257 -21.07 10.17 -2.36
CA GLY A 257 -21.14 10.69 -3.73
C GLY A 257 -19.85 10.56 -4.53
N GLU A 258 -18.96 9.66 -4.10
CA GLU A 258 -17.79 9.30 -4.90
C GLU A 258 -18.22 8.51 -6.15
N ILE A 259 -17.91 9.02 -7.34
CA ILE A 259 -18.39 8.44 -8.61
C ILE A 259 -17.77 7.08 -8.96
N ALA A 260 -16.70 6.68 -8.26
CA ALA A 260 -15.98 5.43 -8.52
C ALA A 260 -16.88 4.20 -8.44
N TYR A 261 -17.84 4.19 -7.50
CA TYR A 261 -18.76 3.05 -7.31
C TYR A 261 -19.69 2.84 -8.50
N PHE A 262 -20.12 3.92 -9.17
CA PHE A 262 -20.91 3.85 -10.38
C PHE A 262 -20.15 3.12 -11.49
N PHE A 263 -18.92 3.56 -11.79
CA PHE A 263 -18.11 2.94 -12.83
C PHE A 263 -17.76 1.48 -12.51
N ALA A 264 -17.44 1.19 -11.25
CA ALA A 264 -17.12 -0.16 -10.82
C ALA A 264 -18.33 -1.11 -10.92
N GLY A 265 -19.53 -0.66 -10.53
CA GLY A 265 -20.76 -1.44 -10.69
C GLY A 265 -21.09 -1.72 -12.16
N LYS A 266 -20.95 -0.73 -13.04
CA LYS A 266 -21.13 -0.93 -14.49
C LYS A 266 -20.08 -1.85 -15.10
N PHE A 267 -18.84 -1.76 -14.64
CA PHE A 267 -17.78 -2.71 -15.02
C PHE A 267 -18.12 -4.14 -14.58
N ALA A 268 -18.62 -4.31 -13.35
CA ALA A 268 -19.04 -5.61 -12.86
C ALA A 268 -20.21 -6.20 -13.67
N ARG A 269 -21.18 -5.38 -14.06
CA ARG A 269 -22.26 -5.78 -14.97
C ARG A 269 -21.73 -6.27 -16.32
N LEU A 270 -20.72 -5.59 -16.89
CA LEU A 270 -20.10 -6.00 -18.16
C LEU A 270 -19.46 -7.39 -18.07
N LEU A 271 -18.87 -7.73 -16.91
CA LEU A 271 -18.21 -9.00 -16.67
C LEU A 271 -19.11 -10.08 -16.05
N ALA A 272 -20.40 -9.81 -15.85
CA ALA A 272 -21.36 -10.77 -15.32
C ALA A 272 -21.34 -12.14 -16.03
N PRO A 273 -21.17 -12.24 -17.37
CA PRO A 273 -21.07 -13.54 -18.05
C PRO A 273 -19.91 -14.43 -17.62
N LEU A 274 -18.88 -13.89 -16.96
CA LEU A 274 -17.75 -14.66 -16.44
C LEU A 274 -18.07 -15.40 -15.13
N HIS A 275 -19.23 -15.14 -14.51
CA HIS A 275 -19.69 -15.76 -13.27
C HIS A 275 -18.67 -15.68 -12.12
N LEU A 276 -17.84 -14.63 -12.12
CA LEU A 276 -16.88 -14.37 -11.05
C LEU A 276 -17.61 -13.76 -9.85
N PRO A 277 -17.16 -14.06 -8.61
CA PRO A 277 -17.67 -13.37 -7.43
C PRO A 277 -17.52 -11.84 -7.56
N ASN A 278 -18.55 -11.08 -7.18
CA ASN A 278 -18.56 -9.61 -7.31
C ASN A 278 -17.32 -8.96 -6.71
N TYR A 279 -16.87 -9.41 -5.53
CA TYR A 279 -15.68 -8.86 -4.91
C TYR A 279 -14.46 -8.96 -5.83
N LEU A 280 -14.24 -10.11 -6.49
CA LEU A 280 -13.12 -10.32 -7.39
C LEU A 280 -13.24 -9.44 -8.63
N THR A 281 -14.42 -9.39 -9.24
CA THR A 281 -14.70 -8.53 -10.41
C THR A 281 -14.41 -7.06 -10.10
N LEU A 282 -14.78 -6.59 -8.91
CA LEU A 282 -14.50 -5.22 -8.47
C LEU A 282 -13.02 -4.98 -8.13
N ARG A 283 -12.28 -5.98 -7.65
CA ARG A 283 -10.81 -5.89 -7.55
C ARG A 283 -10.16 -5.78 -8.94
N LEU A 284 -10.68 -6.55 -9.92
CA LEU A 284 -10.21 -6.51 -11.30
C LEU A 284 -10.48 -5.16 -11.97
N PHE A 285 -11.54 -4.42 -11.57
CA PHE A 285 -11.72 -3.03 -11.99
C PHE A 285 -10.52 -2.16 -11.60
N ASN A 286 -10.09 -2.22 -10.35
CA ASN A 286 -8.93 -1.46 -9.87
C ASN A 286 -7.64 -1.89 -10.59
N LEU A 287 -7.40 -3.20 -10.76
CA LEU A 287 -6.29 -3.68 -11.58
C LEU A 287 -6.36 -3.12 -13.02
N GLY A 288 -7.54 -3.12 -13.64
CA GLY A 288 -7.77 -2.60 -14.99
C GLY A 288 -7.39 -1.12 -15.11
N LEU A 289 -7.69 -0.31 -14.10
CA LEU A 289 -7.26 1.10 -14.04
C LEU A 289 -5.74 1.25 -14.01
N PHE A 290 -5.04 0.43 -13.23
CA PHE A 290 -3.58 0.44 -13.21
C PHE A 290 -3.00 0.00 -14.56
N CYS A 291 -3.51 -1.09 -15.13
CA CYS A 291 -3.12 -1.58 -16.45
C CYS A 291 -3.34 -0.52 -17.54
N LEU A 292 -4.44 0.24 -17.50
CA LEU A 292 -4.70 1.34 -18.43
C LEU A 292 -3.59 2.40 -18.39
N LEU A 293 -3.10 2.77 -17.20
CA LEU A 293 -1.97 3.71 -17.07
C LEU A 293 -0.67 3.13 -17.65
N ILE A 294 -0.38 1.85 -17.39
CA ILE A 294 0.84 1.20 -17.90
C ILE A 294 0.79 0.99 -19.41
N VAL A 295 -0.35 0.59 -19.96
CA VAL A 295 -0.57 0.51 -21.41
C VAL A 295 -0.42 1.90 -22.04
N GLY A 296 -1.02 2.94 -21.44
CA GLY A 296 -0.80 4.32 -21.88
C GLY A 296 0.68 4.73 -21.85
N ALA A 297 1.42 4.34 -20.81
CA ALA A 297 2.86 4.56 -20.71
C ALA A 297 3.66 3.78 -21.77
N ALA A 298 3.17 2.62 -22.22
CA ALA A 298 3.78 1.90 -23.33
C ALA A 298 3.70 2.73 -24.62
N TYR A 299 2.55 3.36 -24.89
CA TYR A 299 2.33 4.19 -26.08
C TYR A 299 2.95 5.60 -26.01
N SER A 300 3.10 6.18 -24.82
CA SER A 300 3.57 7.57 -24.66
C SER A 300 4.80 7.67 -23.75
N ASN A 301 5.93 8.09 -24.34
CA ASN A 301 7.17 8.37 -23.60
C ASN A 301 6.94 9.38 -22.47
N SER A 302 6.09 10.39 -22.70
CA SER A 302 5.76 11.42 -21.71
C SER A 302 4.99 10.83 -20.52
N LEU A 303 4.05 9.92 -20.79
CA LEU A 303 3.27 9.28 -19.73
C LEU A 303 4.14 8.35 -18.87
N ARG A 304 5.21 7.74 -19.41
CA ARG A 304 6.18 6.99 -18.60
C ARG A 304 6.74 7.83 -17.46
N ILE A 305 7.14 9.07 -17.73
CA ILE A 305 7.71 9.96 -16.71
C ILE A 305 6.65 10.32 -15.66
N VAL A 306 5.43 10.65 -16.10
CA VAL A 306 4.30 10.96 -15.21
C VAL A 306 3.96 9.77 -14.31
N CYS A 307 4.14 8.53 -14.78
CA CYS A 307 3.86 7.31 -14.02
C CYS A 307 4.98 6.88 -13.05
N ILE A 308 6.18 7.49 -13.05
CA ILE A 308 7.29 7.10 -12.15
C ILE A 308 6.86 7.01 -10.68
N PRO A 309 6.14 8.00 -10.11
CA PRO A 309 5.74 7.95 -8.70
C PRO A 309 4.86 6.76 -8.31
N LEU A 310 4.14 6.17 -9.27
CA LEU A 310 3.33 4.97 -9.03
C LEU A 310 4.17 3.75 -8.63
N LEU A 311 5.47 3.77 -8.90
CA LEU A 311 6.39 2.68 -8.62
C LEU A 311 7.15 2.85 -7.30
N LEU A 312 6.96 3.95 -6.56
CA LEU A 312 7.85 4.30 -5.44
C LEU A 312 7.32 3.88 -4.07
N SER A 313 6.07 3.43 -3.97
CA SER A 313 5.51 2.94 -2.72
C SER A 313 4.66 1.68 -2.95
N PRO A 314 4.81 0.66 -2.09
CA PRO A 314 3.97 -0.53 -2.19
C PRO A 314 2.52 -0.25 -1.77
N GLN A 315 2.26 0.84 -1.05
CA GLN A 315 0.91 1.25 -0.69
C GLN A 315 0.08 1.64 -1.92
N ILE A 316 0.74 2.20 -2.95
CA ILE A 316 0.10 2.53 -4.22
C ILE A 316 -0.35 1.24 -4.90
N TRP A 317 0.50 0.22 -4.95
CA TRP A 317 0.12 -1.06 -5.57
C TRP A 317 -0.98 -1.75 -4.77
N TYR A 318 -0.93 -1.62 -3.45
CA TYR A 318 -1.90 -2.21 -2.56
C TYR A 318 -3.31 -1.67 -2.79
N ILE A 319 -3.50 -0.36 -2.96
CA ILE A 319 -4.84 0.20 -3.27
C ILE A 319 -5.40 -0.27 -4.62
N PHE A 320 -4.54 -0.64 -5.58
CA PHE A 320 -5.00 -1.22 -6.83
C PHE A 320 -5.33 -2.72 -6.73
N SER A 321 -4.91 -3.39 -5.65
CA SER A 321 -5.08 -4.83 -5.46
C SER A 321 -6.38 -5.26 -4.80
N TYR A 322 -7.10 -4.33 -4.19
CA TYR A 322 -8.41 -4.58 -3.58
C TYR A 322 -9.40 -3.48 -3.98
N PHE A 323 -10.71 -3.72 -3.83
CA PHE A 323 -11.69 -2.73 -4.24
C PHE A 323 -11.82 -1.58 -3.24
N ASN A 324 -11.56 -0.36 -3.73
CA ASN A 324 -11.70 0.92 -3.06
C ASN A 324 -11.75 2.02 -4.12
N SER A 325 -12.19 3.21 -3.73
CA SER A 325 -12.32 4.36 -4.64
C SER A 325 -11.03 5.15 -4.84
N GLU A 326 -10.03 4.99 -3.96
CA GLU A 326 -8.73 5.66 -4.06
C GLU A 326 -7.98 5.30 -5.34
N ALA A 327 -8.07 4.05 -5.79
CA ALA A 327 -7.50 3.60 -7.06
C ALA A 327 -8.03 4.41 -8.27
N PHE A 328 -9.35 4.64 -8.30
CA PHE A 328 -9.98 5.49 -9.32
C PHE A 328 -9.52 6.94 -9.19
N ALA A 329 -9.54 7.50 -7.98
CA ALA A 329 -9.12 8.87 -7.73
C ALA A 329 -7.66 9.13 -8.13
N LEU A 330 -6.76 8.18 -7.82
CA LEU A 330 -5.37 8.25 -8.22
C LEU A 330 -5.21 8.13 -9.75
N THR A 331 -5.99 7.26 -10.41
CA THR A 331 -5.98 7.15 -11.87
C THR A 331 -6.37 8.45 -12.55
N ILE A 332 -7.47 9.07 -12.11
CA ILE A 332 -7.89 10.40 -12.61
C ILE A 332 -6.82 11.45 -12.33
N THR A 333 -6.22 11.43 -11.14
CA THR A 333 -5.14 12.35 -10.76
C THR A 333 -3.93 12.25 -11.71
N ILE A 334 -3.51 11.04 -12.07
CA ILE A 334 -2.41 10.82 -13.02
C ILE A 334 -2.77 11.28 -14.44
N LEU A 335 -3.99 11.01 -14.89
CA LEU A 335 -4.46 11.46 -16.20
C LEU A 335 -4.58 12.98 -16.28
N VAL A 336 -5.05 13.63 -15.22
CA VAL A 336 -5.05 15.10 -15.10
C VAL A 336 -3.61 15.63 -15.07
N ALA A 337 -2.71 15.03 -14.28
CA ALA A 337 -1.31 15.41 -14.27
C ALA A 337 -0.69 15.38 -15.68
N TYR A 338 -0.94 14.31 -16.45
CA TYR A 338 -0.54 14.21 -17.85
C TYR A 338 -1.09 15.37 -18.70
N GLN A 339 -2.38 15.69 -18.58
CA GLN A 339 -2.96 16.82 -19.31
C GLN A 339 -2.28 18.14 -18.94
N MET A 340 -1.94 18.35 -17.67
CA MET A 340 -1.39 19.62 -17.20
C MET A 340 0.05 19.87 -17.65
N VAL A 341 0.88 18.82 -17.75
CA VAL A 341 2.33 18.97 -17.97
C VAL A 341 2.80 18.65 -19.37
N VAL A 342 2.13 17.76 -20.10
CA VAL A 342 2.61 17.30 -21.40
C VAL A 342 2.29 18.35 -22.46
N PRO A 343 3.28 18.88 -23.21
CA PRO A 343 3.05 19.99 -24.15
C PRO A 343 2.03 19.66 -25.25
N VAL A 344 2.02 18.41 -25.71
CA VAL A 344 1.11 17.90 -26.74
C VAL A 344 -0.25 17.44 -26.18
N SER A 345 -0.53 17.67 -24.90
CA SER A 345 -1.83 17.33 -24.32
C SER A 345 -2.93 18.23 -24.87
N ALA A 346 -4.18 17.78 -24.73
CA ALA A 346 -5.33 18.57 -25.16
C ALA A 346 -5.40 19.89 -24.38
N TRP A 347 -5.13 19.86 -23.07
CA TRP A 347 -5.12 21.05 -22.22
C TRP A 347 -4.06 22.08 -22.65
N ASN A 348 -2.83 21.65 -22.91
CA ASN A 348 -1.77 22.57 -23.32
C ASN A 348 -1.95 23.11 -24.74
N ARG A 349 -2.61 22.35 -25.63
CA ARG A 349 -3.03 22.88 -26.93
C ARG A 349 -4.08 23.98 -26.81
N LEU A 350 -5.04 23.89 -25.87
CA LEU A 350 -6.00 24.96 -25.62
C LEU A 350 -5.35 26.28 -25.20
N LEU A 351 -4.20 26.19 -24.53
CA LEU A 351 -3.37 27.31 -24.10
C LEU A 351 -2.44 27.86 -25.19
N THR A 352 -2.33 27.18 -26.34
CA THR A 352 -1.42 27.57 -27.43
C THR A 352 -2.16 28.38 -28.49
N ALA A 353 -1.61 29.54 -28.86
CA ALA A 353 -2.21 30.40 -29.89
C ALA A 353 -2.18 29.70 -31.27
N GLY A 354 -3.29 29.74 -32.01
CA GLY A 354 -3.41 29.13 -33.34
C GLY A 354 -3.67 27.61 -33.34
N ALA A 355 -3.55 26.93 -32.20
CA ALA A 355 -3.86 25.51 -32.11
C ALA A 355 -5.37 25.26 -32.06
N THR A 356 -5.84 24.28 -32.85
CA THR A 356 -7.21 23.77 -32.79
C THR A 356 -7.24 22.52 -31.92
N CYS A 357 -8.31 22.37 -31.12
CA CYS A 357 -8.57 21.16 -30.34
C CYS A 357 -9.85 20.52 -30.89
N ARG A 358 -9.86 19.19 -30.99
CA ARG A 358 -11.07 18.47 -31.39
C ARG A 358 -12.09 18.53 -30.25
N LEU A 359 -13.38 18.51 -30.59
CA LEU A 359 -14.44 18.52 -29.57
C LEU A 359 -14.27 17.36 -28.58
N SER A 360 -13.91 16.16 -29.06
CA SER A 360 -13.64 14.99 -28.21
C SER A 360 -12.52 15.22 -27.20
N GLU A 361 -11.50 16.01 -27.55
CA GLU A 361 -10.38 16.34 -26.67
C GLU A 361 -10.80 17.33 -25.57
N VAL A 362 -11.66 18.29 -25.93
CA VAL A 362 -12.26 19.22 -24.95
C VAL A 362 -13.18 18.48 -24.00
N LEU A 363 -14.07 17.64 -24.53
CA LEU A 363 -14.98 16.80 -23.72
C LEU A 363 -14.20 15.86 -22.80
N TRP A 364 -13.08 15.31 -23.25
CA TRP A 364 -12.20 14.49 -22.41
C TRP A 364 -11.61 15.28 -21.22
N ILE A 365 -11.16 16.51 -21.43
CA ILE A 365 -10.68 17.36 -20.32
C ILE A 365 -11.82 17.69 -19.37
N VAL A 366 -12.98 18.10 -19.89
CA VAL A 366 -14.17 18.41 -19.09
C VAL A 366 -14.56 17.21 -18.22
N PHE A 367 -14.55 16.00 -18.81
CA PHE A 367 -14.76 14.75 -18.09
C PHE A 367 -13.72 14.56 -16.98
N LEU A 368 -12.42 14.66 -17.26
CA LEU A 368 -11.37 14.47 -16.26
C LEU A 368 -11.47 15.47 -15.09
N LEU A 369 -11.75 16.74 -15.37
CA LEU A 369 -11.92 17.77 -14.33
C LEU A 369 -13.17 17.52 -13.49
N GLY A 370 -14.29 17.16 -14.12
CA GLY A 370 -15.51 16.78 -13.42
C GLY A 370 -15.31 15.53 -12.55
N MET A 371 -14.63 14.52 -13.07
CA MET A 371 -14.30 13.31 -12.32
C MET A 371 -13.39 13.62 -11.13
N LEU A 372 -12.37 14.48 -11.28
CA LEU A 372 -11.48 14.85 -10.19
C LEU A 372 -12.27 15.45 -9.00
N LEU A 373 -13.25 16.31 -9.28
CA LEU A 373 -14.12 16.90 -8.25
C LEU A 373 -15.10 15.87 -7.64
N LEU A 374 -15.44 14.80 -8.35
CA LEU A 374 -16.29 13.72 -7.85
C LEU A 374 -15.50 12.57 -7.17
N THR A 375 -14.21 12.80 -6.88
CA THR A 375 -13.40 11.89 -6.05
C THR A 375 -13.44 12.29 -4.57
N LYS A 376 -12.66 11.60 -3.72
CA LYS A 376 -12.59 11.89 -2.29
C LYS A 376 -12.09 13.30 -1.99
N LEU A 377 -12.59 13.89 -0.91
CA LEU A 377 -12.25 15.24 -0.45
C LEU A 377 -10.75 15.49 -0.28
N ASN A 378 -9.97 14.48 0.16
CA ASN A 378 -8.52 14.64 0.29
C ASN A 378 -7.82 14.91 -1.05
N PHE A 379 -8.40 14.48 -2.19
CA PHE A 379 -7.86 14.79 -3.52
C PHE A 379 -8.08 16.25 -3.95
N TYR A 380 -8.89 17.03 -3.23
CA TYR A 380 -9.01 18.47 -3.51
C TYR A 380 -7.70 19.23 -3.23
N PHE A 381 -6.82 18.70 -2.38
CA PHE A 381 -5.47 19.22 -2.20
C PHE A 381 -4.63 19.10 -3.49
N PHE A 382 -4.90 18.12 -4.35
CA PHE A 382 -4.30 18.09 -5.68
C PHE A 382 -4.86 19.21 -6.56
N GLY A 383 -6.16 19.52 -6.49
CA GLY A 383 -6.75 20.69 -7.16
C GLY A 383 -6.11 22.02 -6.71
N LEU A 384 -5.88 22.18 -5.40
CA LEU A 384 -5.15 23.33 -4.86
C LEU A 384 -3.71 23.40 -5.41
N TYR A 385 -3.01 22.25 -5.48
CA TYR A 385 -1.70 22.18 -6.11
C TYR A 385 -1.74 22.55 -7.60
N LEU A 386 -2.75 22.11 -8.35
CA LEU A 386 -2.92 22.49 -9.75
C LEU A 386 -3.08 24.01 -9.92
N PHE A 387 -3.78 24.67 -9.02
CA PHE A 387 -3.91 26.12 -9.01
C PHE A 387 -2.54 26.79 -8.81
N PHE A 388 -1.77 26.41 -7.78
CA PHE A 388 -0.43 26.98 -7.57
C PHE A 388 0.54 26.65 -8.70
N TYR A 389 0.47 25.44 -9.26
CA TYR A 389 1.25 25.06 -10.43
C TYR A 389 0.89 25.90 -11.66
N PHE A 390 -0.39 26.21 -11.87
CA PHE A 390 -0.82 27.09 -12.95
C PHE A 390 -0.26 28.52 -12.77
N LEU A 391 -0.31 29.07 -11.56
CA LEU A 391 0.32 30.36 -11.24
C LEU A 391 1.82 30.34 -11.48
N TRP A 392 2.50 29.27 -11.07
CA TRP A 392 3.93 29.06 -11.32
C TRP A 392 4.23 29.09 -12.83
N ARG A 393 3.42 28.43 -13.66
CA ARG A 393 3.59 28.45 -15.12
C ARG A 393 3.40 29.84 -15.73
N LEU A 394 2.44 30.62 -15.23
CA LEU A 394 2.24 32.00 -15.68
C LEU A 394 3.44 32.88 -15.30
N PHE A 395 3.92 32.76 -14.06
CA PHE A 395 5.02 33.57 -13.55
C PHE A 395 6.34 33.30 -14.31
N PHE A 396 6.67 32.03 -14.53
CA PHE A 396 7.87 31.63 -15.27
C PHE A 396 7.68 31.57 -16.79
N ARG A 397 6.58 32.12 -17.31
CA ARG A 397 6.27 32.25 -18.75
C ARG A 397 6.26 30.92 -19.52
N GLU A 398 5.94 29.83 -18.85
CA GLU A 398 5.67 28.50 -19.44
C GLU A 398 4.26 28.42 -20.08
N THR A 399 3.46 29.47 -19.91
CA THR A 399 2.14 29.63 -20.52
C THR A 399 1.97 31.07 -21.00
N VAL A 400 1.53 31.26 -22.26
CA VAL A 400 1.25 32.59 -22.80
C VAL A 400 -0.08 33.11 -22.25
N PHE A 401 -0.02 34.22 -21.50
CA PHE A 401 -1.20 34.92 -21.01
C PHE A 401 -1.86 35.69 -22.16
N SER A 402 -3.00 35.22 -22.66
CA SER A 402 -3.87 35.97 -23.57
C SER A 402 -5.30 35.90 -23.08
N ARG A 403 -6.05 37.00 -23.21
CA ARG A 403 -7.47 37.07 -22.82
C ARG A 403 -8.28 35.92 -23.45
N ARG A 404 -7.99 35.59 -24.71
CA ARG A 404 -8.64 34.49 -25.43
C ARG A 404 -8.33 33.12 -24.83
N ASN A 405 -7.06 32.85 -24.50
CA ASN A 405 -6.66 31.57 -23.91
C ASN A 405 -7.23 31.41 -22.50
N MET A 406 -7.25 32.49 -21.70
CA MET A 406 -7.85 32.48 -20.37
C MET A 406 -9.35 32.24 -20.40
N LEU A 407 -10.09 32.84 -21.34
CA LEU A 407 -11.52 32.56 -21.53
C LEU A 407 -11.77 31.10 -21.90
N ARG A 408 -10.93 30.48 -22.74
CA ARG A 408 -11.04 29.05 -23.09
C ARG A 408 -10.81 28.15 -21.88
N VAL A 409 -9.76 28.42 -21.11
CA VAL A 409 -9.46 27.68 -19.88
C VAL A 409 -10.60 27.81 -18.88
N PHE A 410 -11.10 29.04 -18.69
CA PHE A 410 -12.23 29.31 -17.80
C PHE A 410 -13.49 28.56 -18.25
N ALA A 411 -13.81 28.57 -19.54
CA ALA A 411 -14.96 27.85 -20.07
C ALA A 411 -14.86 26.33 -19.86
N VAL A 412 -13.68 25.75 -20.08
CA VAL A 412 -13.45 24.31 -19.86
C VAL A 412 -13.49 23.95 -18.37
N ALA A 413 -12.92 24.80 -17.51
CA ALA A 413 -12.99 24.62 -16.06
C ALA A 413 -14.44 24.71 -15.55
N LEU A 414 -15.22 25.68 -16.06
CA LEU A 414 -16.63 25.85 -15.72
C LEU A 414 -17.47 24.66 -16.22
N ALA A 415 -17.19 24.15 -17.41
CA ALA A 415 -17.84 22.94 -17.91
C ALA A 415 -17.48 21.71 -17.04
N GLY A 416 -16.23 21.55 -16.60
CA GLY A 416 -15.86 20.52 -15.64
C GLY A 416 -16.60 20.65 -14.30
N LEU A 417 -16.71 21.88 -13.79
CA LEU A 417 -17.49 22.19 -12.58
C LEU A 417 -18.98 21.87 -12.75
N SER A 418 -19.54 22.11 -13.94
CA SER A 418 -20.95 21.77 -14.21
C SER A 418 -21.22 20.27 -14.12
N VAL A 419 -20.28 19.40 -14.51
CA VAL A 419 -20.42 17.95 -14.33
C VAL A 419 -20.55 17.60 -12.84
N PHE A 420 -19.68 18.17 -12.02
CA PHE A 420 -19.75 18.00 -10.56
C PHE A 420 -21.08 18.52 -10.00
N ALA A 421 -21.46 19.74 -10.38
CA ALA A 421 -22.69 20.38 -9.92
C ALA A 421 -23.94 19.60 -10.32
N LEU A 422 -23.99 19.05 -11.53
CA LEU A 422 -25.11 18.22 -12.00
C LEU A 422 -25.22 16.92 -11.21
N VAL A 423 -24.12 16.20 -11.00
CA VAL A 423 -24.14 14.93 -10.25
C VAL A 423 -24.51 15.16 -8.79
N ARG A 424 -23.89 16.14 -8.13
CA ARG A 424 -24.19 16.46 -6.72
C ARG A 424 -25.57 17.10 -6.55
N GLY A 425 -25.99 17.94 -7.50
CA GLY A 425 -27.32 18.54 -7.54
C GLY A 425 -28.41 17.46 -7.70
N TYR A 426 -28.20 16.49 -8.60
CA TYR A 426 -29.12 15.36 -8.75
C TYR A 426 -29.17 14.50 -7.48
N GLN A 427 -28.03 14.22 -6.85
CA GLN A 427 -27.99 13.48 -5.59
C GLN A 427 -28.73 14.21 -4.46
N SER A 428 -28.57 15.53 -4.37
CA SER A 428 -29.35 16.35 -3.42
C SER A 428 -30.83 16.34 -3.75
N TYR A 429 -31.21 16.44 -5.03
CA TYR A 429 -32.60 16.38 -5.49
C TYR A 429 -33.29 15.07 -5.12
N VAL A 430 -32.63 13.92 -5.31
CA VAL A 430 -33.14 12.59 -4.88
C VAL A 430 -33.41 12.54 -3.38
N ASN A 431 -32.75 13.39 -2.60
CA ASN A 431 -32.90 13.48 -1.15
C ASN A 431 -33.63 14.77 -0.72
N ASP A 432 -34.44 15.34 -1.60
CA ASP A 432 -35.26 16.55 -1.37
C ASP A 432 -34.47 17.77 -0.84
N PHE A 433 -33.18 17.85 -1.19
CA PHE A 433 -32.22 18.83 -0.69
C PHE A 433 -31.98 18.80 0.83
N GLU A 434 -32.43 17.75 1.52
CA GLU A 434 -32.30 17.52 2.97
C GLU A 434 -31.23 16.45 3.30
N MET A 435 -30.18 16.39 2.48
CA MET A 435 -29.16 15.34 2.56
C MET A 435 -28.49 15.26 3.95
N GLU A 436 -28.20 16.40 4.59
CA GLU A 436 -27.49 16.43 5.87
C GLU A 436 -28.34 15.89 7.04
N SER A 437 -29.62 16.27 7.12
CA SER A 437 -30.53 15.77 8.15
C SER A 437 -30.81 14.27 7.98
N ARG A 438 -31.03 13.81 6.74
CA ARG A 438 -31.22 12.38 6.42
C ARG A 438 -29.98 11.56 6.74
N LEU A 439 -28.78 12.08 6.42
CA LEU A 439 -27.52 11.43 6.79
C LEU A 439 -27.35 11.29 8.30
N LEU A 440 -27.75 12.32 9.07
CA LEU A 440 -27.71 12.27 10.52
C LEU A 440 -28.70 11.22 11.07
N ALA A 441 -29.93 11.18 10.54
CA ALA A 441 -30.95 10.21 10.91
C ALA A 441 -30.51 8.77 10.60
N ALA A 442 -30.00 8.52 9.40
CA ALA A 442 -29.47 7.22 9.02
C ALA A 442 -28.28 6.80 9.91
N ARG A 443 -27.39 7.75 10.26
CA ARG A 443 -26.29 7.47 11.18
C ARG A 443 -26.78 7.10 12.58
N GLU A 444 -27.83 7.74 13.06
CA GLU A 444 -28.46 7.42 14.33
C GLU A 444 -29.13 6.03 14.32
N GLN A 445 -29.72 5.65 13.19
CA GLN A 445 -30.37 4.36 12.99
C GLN A 445 -29.36 3.20 12.89
N TYR A 446 -28.35 3.33 12.02
CA TYR A 446 -27.49 2.20 11.63
C TYR A 446 -26.14 2.12 12.35
N ALA A 447 -25.69 3.17 13.04
CA ALA A 447 -24.42 3.09 13.78
C ALA A 447 -24.55 2.19 15.02
N ASP A 448 -23.47 1.47 15.32
CA ASP A 448 -23.31 0.79 16.60
C ASP A 448 -23.39 1.83 17.75
N PRO A 449 -23.86 1.45 18.95
CA PRO A 449 -24.05 2.38 20.06
C PRO A 449 -22.85 3.31 20.33
N LEU A 450 -21.62 2.81 20.26
CA LEU A 450 -20.41 3.60 20.50
C LEU A 450 -20.09 4.67 19.44
N PHE A 451 -20.75 4.62 18.28
CA PHE A 451 -20.50 5.49 17.13
C PHE A 451 -21.70 6.38 16.77
N LYS A 452 -22.83 6.23 17.49
CA LYS A 452 -24.03 7.04 17.28
C LYS A 452 -23.78 8.52 17.58
N PRO A 453 -24.37 9.45 16.79
CA PRO A 453 -24.35 10.88 17.07
C PRO A 453 -24.89 11.21 18.47
N SER A 454 -26.01 10.60 18.88
CA SER A 454 -26.70 10.83 20.16
C SER A 454 -25.94 10.34 21.40
N THR A 455 -24.96 9.46 21.23
CA THR A 455 -24.25 8.86 22.36
C THR A 455 -23.38 9.92 23.05
N PRO A 456 -23.47 10.09 24.38
CA PRO A 456 -22.62 11.03 25.11
C PRO A 456 -21.14 10.80 24.84
N LEU A 457 -20.35 11.89 24.78
CA LEU A 457 -18.96 11.83 24.35
C LEU A 457 -18.12 10.86 25.20
N ASP A 458 -18.32 10.82 26.51
CA ASP A 458 -17.67 9.88 27.44
C ASP A 458 -17.95 8.41 27.12
N LYS A 459 -19.10 8.11 26.51
CA LYS A 459 -19.52 6.75 26.11
C LYS A 459 -19.20 6.41 24.66
N LYS A 460 -18.83 7.38 23.81
CA LYS A 460 -18.40 7.12 22.42
C LYS A 460 -17.06 6.37 22.38
N PHE A 461 -16.75 5.74 21.26
CA PHE A 461 -15.45 5.13 21.00
C PHE A 461 -14.29 6.13 21.28
N ALA A 462 -13.27 5.68 22.02
CA ALA A 462 -12.24 6.54 22.61
C ALA A 462 -11.40 7.35 21.59
N LEU A 463 -11.31 6.85 20.36
CA LEU A 463 -10.55 7.47 19.28
C LEU A 463 -11.34 8.49 18.45
N LEU A 464 -12.63 8.67 18.74
CA LEU A 464 -13.46 9.72 18.15
C LEU A 464 -13.33 11.03 18.92
N GLN A 465 -13.32 12.14 18.19
CA GLN A 465 -13.42 13.51 18.73
C GLN A 465 -12.42 13.78 19.86
N MET A 466 -11.17 13.35 19.69
CA MET A 466 -10.16 13.40 20.74
C MET A 466 -9.88 14.83 21.24
N LYS A 467 -9.93 15.83 20.34
CA LYS A 467 -9.85 17.25 20.71
C LYS A 467 -10.96 17.64 21.69
N ASP A 468 -12.20 17.26 21.42
CA ASP A 468 -13.36 17.60 22.25
C ASP A 468 -13.32 16.91 23.63
N ARG A 469 -12.56 15.80 23.73
CA ARG A 469 -12.24 15.11 24.99
C ARG A 469 -11.10 15.76 25.79
N GLY A 470 -10.56 16.89 25.33
CA GLY A 470 -9.43 17.56 25.96
C GLY A 470 -8.07 16.91 25.67
N VAL A 471 -7.98 15.99 24.70
CA VAL A 471 -6.67 15.43 24.31
C VAL A 471 -5.89 16.49 23.55
N GLU A 472 -4.71 16.85 24.07
CA GLU A 472 -3.81 17.79 23.40
C GLU A 472 -3.21 17.22 22.11
N LEU A 473 -2.90 18.09 21.15
CA LEU A 473 -2.22 17.71 19.92
C LEU A 473 -0.86 17.02 20.18
N LYS A 474 -0.15 17.42 21.24
CA LYS A 474 1.11 16.78 21.64
C LYS A 474 0.92 15.29 21.95
N THR A 475 -0.20 14.93 22.58
CA THR A 475 -0.55 13.53 22.90
C THR A 475 -0.87 12.74 21.63
N ILE A 476 -1.52 13.35 20.63
CA ILE A 476 -1.72 12.73 19.30
C ILE A 476 -0.39 12.44 18.62
N LEU A 477 0.53 13.41 18.61
CA LEU A 477 1.80 13.30 17.91
C LEU A 477 2.78 12.35 18.61
N LEU A 478 2.99 12.52 19.92
CA LEU A 478 4.00 11.79 20.69
C LEU A 478 3.44 10.55 21.37
N GLY A 479 2.26 10.65 21.99
CA GLY A 479 1.63 9.54 22.72
C GLY A 479 1.06 8.48 21.78
N HIS A 480 0.19 8.89 20.85
CA HIS A 480 -0.41 7.98 19.88
C HIS A 480 0.48 7.70 18.65
N ARG A 481 1.64 8.37 18.56
CA ARG A 481 2.65 8.21 17.50
C ARG A 481 2.04 8.37 16.11
N TRP A 482 1.17 9.36 15.92
CA TRP A 482 0.43 9.57 14.67
C TRP A 482 1.35 9.61 13.44
N GLY A 483 2.44 10.37 13.53
CA GLY A 483 3.41 10.53 12.43
C GLY A 483 4.05 9.22 11.99
N GLU A 484 4.32 8.31 12.93
CA GLU A 484 4.86 6.99 12.59
C GLU A 484 3.82 6.09 11.94
N ARG A 485 2.59 6.06 12.47
CA ARG A 485 1.51 5.22 11.93
C ARG A 485 1.13 5.62 10.50
N ILE A 486 1.02 6.93 10.24
CA ILE A 486 0.74 7.41 8.88
C ILE A 486 1.91 7.15 7.94
N PHE A 487 3.15 7.23 8.43
CA PHE A 487 4.34 6.90 7.65
C PHE A 487 4.38 5.41 7.29
N ARG A 488 4.24 4.51 8.27
CA ARG A 488 4.28 3.06 8.06
C ARG A 488 3.21 2.61 7.07
N SER A 489 1.98 3.09 7.24
CA SER A 489 0.88 2.80 6.32
C SER A 489 1.01 3.47 4.96
N SER A 490 1.86 4.49 4.79
CA SER A 490 2.20 5.04 3.47
C SER A 490 3.20 4.18 2.70
N PHE A 491 3.92 3.28 3.41
CA PHE A 491 5.04 2.50 2.86
C PHE A 491 4.94 0.99 3.12
N GLY A 492 3.72 0.49 3.34
CA GLY A 492 3.45 -0.95 3.39
C GLY A 492 3.06 -1.45 4.78
N GLU A 493 1.97 -0.92 5.32
CA GLU A 493 1.22 -1.56 6.41
C GLU A 493 -0.16 -1.94 5.84
N TYR A 494 -0.44 -3.23 5.85
CA TYR A 494 -1.50 -3.86 5.07
C TYR A 494 -2.56 -4.52 5.95
N GLY A 495 -3.62 -5.02 5.30
CA GLY A 495 -4.84 -5.46 5.97
C GLY A 495 -5.45 -4.35 6.81
N TYR A 496 -6.16 -4.69 7.88
CA TYR A 496 -6.63 -3.73 8.89
C TYR A 496 -5.49 -3.27 9.81
N THR A 497 -4.39 -2.79 9.22
CA THR A 497 -3.13 -2.45 9.92
C THR A 497 -2.55 -3.60 10.75
N SER A 498 -2.83 -4.83 10.31
CA SER A 498 -2.45 -6.06 11.00
C SER A 498 -1.20 -6.72 10.42
N VAL A 499 -0.87 -6.40 9.16
CA VAL A 499 0.25 -6.99 8.43
C VAL A 499 1.28 -5.89 8.18
N ALA A 500 2.39 -5.91 8.91
CA ALA A 500 3.42 -4.89 8.84
C ALA A 500 4.82 -5.51 8.76
N ALA A 501 5.75 -4.77 8.16
CA ALA A 501 7.16 -5.14 8.16
C ALA A 501 7.79 -4.90 9.54
N SER A 502 9.06 -5.28 9.69
CA SER A 502 9.82 -4.92 10.89
C SER A 502 10.07 -3.40 10.97
N TYR A 503 10.29 -2.88 12.19
CA TYR A 503 10.64 -1.47 12.38
C TYR A 503 11.89 -1.05 11.59
N ASN A 504 12.89 -1.93 11.49
CA ASN A 504 14.11 -1.70 10.70
C ASN A 504 13.81 -1.44 9.21
N TYR A 505 12.81 -2.12 8.65
CA TYR A 505 12.39 -1.85 7.27
C TYR A 505 11.87 -0.40 7.14
N TYR A 506 11.01 0.03 8.05
CA TYR A 506 10.46 1.39 8.01
C TYR A 506 11.53 2.46 8.29
N ASP A 507 12.50 2.18 9.17
CA ASP A 507 13.66 3.06 9.37
C ASP A 507 14.50 3.19 8.10
N MET A 508 14.73 2.07 7.38
CA MET A 508 15.43 2.09 6.09
C MET A 508 14.66 2.89 5.04
N VAL A 509 13.33 2.69 4.93
CA VAL A 509 12.48 3.49 4.04
C VAL A 509 12.54 4.97 4.40
N ARG A 510 12.53 5.32 5.69
CA ARG A 510 12.60 6.71 6.15
C ARG A 510 13.90 7.37 5.70
N TRP A 511 15.04 6.74 5.96
CA TRP A 511 16.33 7.30 5.56
C TRP A 511 16.49 7.37 4.04
N LEU A 512 16.09 6.32 3.32
CA LEU A 512 16.14 6.32 1.87
C LEU A 512 15.21 7.38 1.27
N GLY A 513 14.00 7.54 1.81
CA GLY A 513 13.05 8.57 1.40
C GLY A 513 13.59 9.99 1.62
N LEU A 514 14.25 10.24 2.76
CA LEU A 514 14.93 11.51 3.03
C LEU A 514 16.09 11.76 2.06
N VAL A 515 16.91 10.75 1.78
CA VAL A 515 17.99 10.86 0.79
C VAL A 515 17.43 11.13 -0.60
N ALA A 516 16.37 10.41 -1.00
CA ALA A 516 15.72 10.61 -2.29
C ALA A 516 15.16 12.04 -2.42
N LEU A 517 14.47 12.52 -1.38
CA LEU A 517 13.95 13.89 -1.33
C LEU A 517 15.08 14.92 -1.42
N ALA A 518 16.14 14.75 -0.63
CA ALA A 518 17.29 15.66 -0.62
C ALA A 518 18.00 15.70 -1.98
N VAL A 519 18.22 14.55 -2.61
CA VAL A 519 18.82 14.44 -3.95
C VAL A 519 17.95 15.14 -4.99
N MET A 520 16.64 14.88 -5.00
CA MET A 520 15.72 15.51 -5.96
C MET A 520 15.65 17.03 -5.74
N ILE A 521 15.54 17.50 -4.50
CA ILE A 521 15.55 18.93 -4.17
C ILE A 521 16.87 19.57 -4.61
N PHE A 522 18.01 18.95 -4.31
CA PHE A 522 19.32 19.49 -4.66
C PHE A 522 19.44 19.75 -6.16
N PHE A 523 19.14 18.76 -7.01
CA PHE A 523 19.23 18.91 -8.47
C PHE A 523 18.17 19.87 -9.01
N SER A 524 16.95 19.88 -8.46
CA SER A 524 15.91 20.83 -8.87
C SER A 524 16.23 22.28 -8.50
N VAL A 525 16.88 22.53 -7.36
CA VAL A 525 17.29 23.88 -6.93
C VAL A 525 18.54 24.31 -7.70
N LYS A 526 19.57 23.47 -7.71
CA LYS A 526 20.87 23.76 -8.32
C LYS A 526 20.75 24.00 -9.83
N ASP A 527 20.09 23.09 -10.54
CA ASP A 527 20.04 23.10 -12.01
C ASP A 527 18.72 23.67 -12.55
N GLY A 528 17.72 23.88 -11.69
CA GLY A 528 16.42 24.50 -12.05
C GLY A 528 16.29 25.97 -11.66
N GLY A 529 17.22 26.53 -10.89
CA GLY A 529 17.22 27.95 -10.48
C GLY A 529 15.97 28.34 -9.69
N LEU A 530 15.52 29.59 -9.85
CA LEU A 530 14.33 30.10 -9.15
C LEU A 530 13.05 29.35 -9.53
N ALA A 531 12.92 28.95 -10.79
CA ALA A 531 11.76 28.20 -11.27
C ALA A 531 11.68 26.82 -10.59
N GLY A 532 12.80 26.08 -10.56
CA GLY A 532 12.90 24.81 -9.86
C GLY A 532 12.68 24.95 -8.35
N THR A 533 13.29 25.96 -7.72
CA THR A 533 13.14 26.24 -6.28
C THR A 533 11.70 26.55 -5.90
N ALA A 534 11.02 27.41 -6.66
CA ALA A 534 9.62 27.73 -6.44
C ALA A 534 8.72 26.49 -6.62
N LEU A 535 9.00 25.65 -7.61
CA LEU A 535 8.23 24.43 -7.82
C LEU A 535 8.43 23.43 -6.66
N VAL A 536 9.66 23.26 -6.18
CA VAL A 536 9.95 22.46 -4.97
C VAL A 536 9.14 22.97 -3.78
N ALA A 537 9.14 24.28 -3.54
CA ALA A 537 8.40 24.90 -2.43
C ALA A 537 6.89 24.64 -2.56
N ILE A 538 6.32 24.77 -3.76
CA ILE A 538 4.90 24.49 -4.02
C ILE A 538 4.60 23.00 -3.77
N THR A 539 5.41 22.08 -4.30
CA THR A 539 5.18 20.63 -4.16
C THR A 539 5.33 20.17 -2.72
N VAL A 540 6.41 20.53 -2.02
CA VAL A 540 6.65 20.16 -0.62
C VAL A 540 5.63 20.85 0.29
N GLY A 541 5.39 22.15 0.09
CA GLY A 541 4.41 22.91 0.87
C GLY A 541 2.99 22.35 0.75
N SER A 542 2.54 21.98 -0.46
CA SER A 542 1.23 21.36 -0.65
C SER A 542 1.13 19.98 0.02
N GLY A 543 2.20 19.18 -0.03
CA GLY A 543 2.28 17.90 0.66
C GLY A 543 2.22 18.05 2.19
N LEU A 544 2.95 19.03 2.75
CA LEU A 544 2.91 19.34 4.18
C LEU A 544 1.54 19.86 4.63
N LEU A 545 0.88 20.68 3.80
CA LEU A 545 -0.47 21.15 4.07
C LEU A 545 -1.47 19.98 4.14
N LEU A 546 -1.38 19.03 3.21
CA LEU A 546 -2.21 17.82 3.25
C LEU A 546 -1.91 16.98 4.50
N LEU A 547 -0.63 16.83 4.88
CA LEU A 547 -0.24 16.12 6.09
C LEU A 547 -0.82 16.79 7.34
N ALA A 548 -0.75 18.12 7.42
CA ALA A 548 -1.34 18.90 8.52
C ALA A 548 -2.86 18.72 8.57
N ALA A 549 -3.55 18.75 7.43
CA ALA A 549 -4.99 18.51 7.35
C ALA A 549 -5.36 17.09 7.79
N ALA A 550 -4.59 16.08 7.39
CA ALA A 550 -4.79 14.70 7.83
C ALA A 550 -4.57 14.54 9.35
N CYS A 551 -3.56 15.20 9.91
CA CYS A 551 -3.32 15.22 11.36
C CYS A 551 -4.48 15.91 12.09
N TYR A 552 -4.95 17.03 11.56
CA TYR A 552 -6.07 17.77 12.14
C TYR A 552 -7.36 16.95 12.14
N ALA A 553 -7.66 16.26 11.03
CA ALA A 553 -8.82 15.36 10.94
C ALA A 553 -8.71 14.18 11.91
N ALA A 554 -7.50 13.62 12.09
CA ALA A 554 -7.26 12.55 13.05
C ALA A 554 -7.43 13.01 14.52
N TRP A 555 -7.23 14.30 14.79
CA TRP A 555 -7.39 14.88 16.11
C TRP A 555 -8.85 15.27 16.41
N THR A 556 -9.57 15.79 15.41
CA THR A 556 -10.91 16.38 15.61
C THR A 556 -12.07 15.44 15.28
N ALA A 557 -11.91 14.50 14.35
CA ALA A 557 -13.00 13.65 13.89
C ALA A 557 -12.84 12.20 14.36
N ASP A 558 -11.90 11.47 13.77
CA ASP A 558 -11.61 10.07 14.06
C ASP A 558 -10.13 9.81 13.86
N PHE A 559 -9.47 9.24 14.88
CA PHE A 559 -8.04 8.94 14.81
C PHE A 559 -7.77 7.80 13.83
N GLN A 560 -7.55 8.17 12.57
CA GLN A 560 -7.16 7.28 11.49
C GLN A 560 -5.85 7.75 10.86
N ALA A 561 -4.73 7.17 11.29
CA ALA A 561 -3.40 7.48 10.77
C ALA A 561 -3.06 6.59 9.56
N GLN A 562 -3.78 6.77 8.45
CA GLN A 562 -3.65 5.92 7.25
C GLN A 562 -3.00 6.67 6.07
N GLY A 563 -1.93 6.09 5.54
CA GLY A 563 -1.15 6.67 4.44
C GLY A 563 -1.90 6.86 3.13
N ARG A 564 -3.00 6.11 2.92
CA ARG A 564 -3.87 6.29 1.74
C ARG A 564 -4.48 7.69 1.63
N TYR A 565 -4.57 8.44 2.72
CA TYR A 565 -5.01 9.84 2.66
C TYR A 565 -4.00 10.78 1.98
N LEU A 566 -2.73 10.35 1.89
CA LEU A 566 -1.63 11.12 1.29
C LEU A 566 -1.43 10.84 -0.20
N LEU A 567 -2.23 9.96 -0.82
CA LEU A 567 -2.15 9.64 -2.25
C LEU A 567 -2.21 10.83 -3.22
N PRO A 568 -2.86 11.97 -2.92
CA PRO A 568 -2.78 13.17 -3.77
C PRO A 568 -1.34 13.63 -4.04
N ILE A 569 -0.41 13.39 -3.11
CA ILE A 569 1.02 13.70 -3.26
C ILE A 569 1.63 12.96 -4.46
N VAL A 570 1.14 11.77 -4.79
CA VAL A 570 1.61 11.01 -5.96
C VAL A 570 1.41 11.81 -7.25
N GLY A 571 0.23 12.43 -7.41
CA GLY A 571 -0.06 13.32 -8.53
C GLY A 571 0.82 14.58 -8.55
N MET A 572 1.06 15.17 -7.37
CA MET A 572 1.95 16.33 -7.24
C MET A 572 3.38 15.97 -7.67
N CYS A 573 3.88 14.81 -7.21
CA CYS A 573 5.17 14.25 -7.61
C CYS A 573 5.22 13.92 -9.11
N SER A 574 4.12 13.48 -9.73
CA SER A 574 4.07 13.22 -11.18
C SER A 574 4.28 14.49 -11.99
N ILE A 575 3.63 15.59 -11.58
CA ILE A 575 3.81 16.91 -12.21
C ILE A 575 5.25 17.40 -12.01
N PHE A 576 5.75 17.32 -10.78
CA PHE A 576 7.11 17.71 -10.43
C PHE A 576 8.16 16.93 -11.24
N ALA A 577 8.04 15.60 -11.28
CA ALA A 577 8.96 14.71 -12.00
C ALA A 577 8.98 15.03 -13.49
N PHE A 578 7.83 15.30 -14.10
CA PHE A 578 7.78 15.68 -15.52
C PHE A 578 8.41 17.05 -15.77
N GLN A 579 8.10 18.06 -14.96
CA GLN A 579 8.61 19.40 -15.15
C GLN A 579 10.13 19.47 -14.95
N MET A 580 10.64 18.77 -13.94
CA MET A 580 12.06 18.70 -13.60
C MET A 580 12.81 17.55 -14.30
N ARG A 581 12.20 16.88 -15.29
CA ARG A 581 12.75 15.66 -15.91
C ARG A 581 14.17 15.80 -16.45
N LYS A 582 14.56 16.99 -16.93
CA LYS A 582 15.91 17.24 -17.45
C LYS A 582 16.92 17.30 -16.31
N GLN A 583 16.59 17.98 -15.23
CA GLN A 583 17.42 18.12 -14.03
C GLN A 583 17.54 16.79 -13.28
N LEU A 584 16.45 16.00 -13.24
CA LEU A 584 16.39 14.72 -12.55
C LEU A 584 16.91 13.54 -13.38
N ALA A 585 17.24 13.74 -14.67
CA ALA A 585 17.81 12.71 -15.54
C ALA A 585 19.31 12.50 -15.25
N ASN A 586 19.65 12.18 -14.01
CA ASN A 586 21.01 11.93 -13.55
C ASN A 586 21.11 10.62 -12.76
N LEU A 587 22.34 10.10 -12.65
CA LEU A 587 22.60 8.81 -12.00
C LEU A 587 22.19 8.78 -10.52
N PRO A 588 22.49 9.79 -9.68
CA PRO A 588 22.00 9.81 -8.29
C PRO A 588 20.48 9.67 -8.16
N CYS A 589 19.70 10.42 -8.95
CA CYS A 589 18.25 10.33 -8.96
C CYS A 589 17.77 8.93 -9.39
N LEU A 590 18.40 8.35 -10.41
CA LEU A 590 18.09 7.00 -10.85
C LEU A 590 18.35 5.97 -9.74
N LEU A 591 19.49 6.04 -9.05
CA LEU A 591 19.86 5.11 -7.99
C LEU A 591 18.86 5.13 -6.82
N VAL A 592 18.46 6.32 -6.36
CA VAL A 592 17.49 6.44 -5.25
C VAL A 592 16.09 5.95 -5.67
N LEU A 593 15.65 6.23 -6.90
CA LEU A 593 14.37 5.74 -7.42
C LEU A 593 14.37 4.21 -7.56
N CYS A 594 15.45 3.62 -8.07
CA CYS A 594 15.62 2.17 -8.14
C CYS A 594 15.62 1.53 -6.75
N ALA A 595 16.32 2.12 -5.78
CA ALA A 595 16.33 1.62 -4.41
C ALA A 595 14.93 1.66 -3.76
N LEU A 596 14.18 2.75 -3.95
CA LEU A 596 12.80 2.86 -3.47
C LEU A 596 11.89 1.80 -4.10
N PHE A 597 12.00 1.60 -5.42
CA PHE A 597 11.25 0.55 -6.12
C PHE A 597 11.57 -0.85 -5.56
N LEU A 598 12.85 -1.18 -5.35
CA LEU A 598 13.25 -2.50 -4.84
C LEU A 598 12.74 -2.74 -3.41
N ILE A 599 12.78 -1.72 -2.54
CA ILE A 599 12.26 -1.82 -1.17
C ILE A 599 10.73 -1.92 -1.17
N ALA A 600 10.05 -1.20 -2.07
CA ALA A 600 8.62 -1.37 -2.28
C ALA A 600 8.28 -2.81 -2.74
N SER A 601 9.03 -3.35 -3.71
CA SER A 601 8.91 -4.75 -4.15
C SER A 601 9.12 -5.74 -3.01
N TYR A 602 10.16 -5.55 -2.20
CA TYR A 602 10.41 -6.37 -1.02
C TYR A 602 9.19 -6.39 -0.09
N SER A 603 8.65 -5.22 0.27
CA SER A 603 7.51 -5.13 1.18
C SER A 603 6.25 -5.76 0.59
N PHE A 604 5.94 -5.47 -0.67
CA PHE A 604 4.74 -6.01 -1.28
C PHE A 604 4.80 -7.54 -1.39
N ILE A 605 5.95 -8.11 -1.78
CA ILE A 605 6.11 -9.55 -2.00
C ILE A 605 6.24 -10.30 -0.66
N LEU A 606 7.17 -9.87 0.20
CA LEU A 606 7.55 -10.65 1.38
C LEU A 606 6.77 -10.28 2.64
N VAL A 607 6.05 -9.14 2.64
CA VAL A 607 5.21 -8.72 3.77
C VAL A 607 3.74 -8.80 3.39
N ALA A 608 3.30 -8.11 2.34
CA ALA A 608 1.88 -8.08 1.97
C ALA A 608 1.40 -9.44 1.44
N LEU A 609 2.02 -9.93 0.35
CA LEU A 609 1.60 -11.17 -0.29
C LEU A 609 1.81 -12.37 0.62
N ALA A 610 2.84 -12.39 1.46
CA ALA A 610 3.03 -13.45 2.43
C ALA A 610 2.07 -13.37 3.62
N GLY A 611 1.78 -12.17 4.13
CA GLY A 611 1.08 -11.98 5.41
C GLY A 611 -0.44 -11.81 5.30
N ILE A 612 -0.99 -11.35 4.17
CA ILE A 612 -2.44 -11.21 4.01
C ILE A 612 -3.09 -12.60 3.92
N PRO A 613 -4.12 -12.89 4.74
CA PRO A 613 -4.84 -14.16 4.70
C PRO A 613 -5.33 -14.50 3.30
N LYS A 614 -5.07 -15.73 2.87
CA LYS A 614 -5.48 -16.23 1.57
C LYS A 614 -6.87 -16.82 1.62
N LEU A 615 -7.49 -16.97 0.45
CA LEU A 615 -8.64 -17.84 0.32
C LEU A 615 -8.30 -19.18 0.98
N GLN A 616 -9.15 -19.64 1.89
CA GLN A 616 -9.04 -21.00 2.40
C GLN A 616 -9.23 -21.94 1.22
N THR A 617 -8.14 -22.37 0.62
CA THR A 617 -8.14 -23.57 -0.19
C THR A 617 -8.46 -24.71 0.77
N VAL A 618 -9.74 -25.05 0.88
CA VAL A 618 -10.14 -26.43 1.16
C VAL A 618 -9.66 -27.23 -0.05
N LEU A 619 -8.36 -27.51 -0.09
CA LEU A 619 -7.86 -28.65 -0.84
C LEU A 619 -8.29 -29.83 0.03
N GLY A 620 -9.47 -30.35 -0.30
CA GLY A 620 -9.92 -31.67 0.19
C GLY A 620 -9.01 -32.77 -0.31
#